data_AF-A0A5E7YUZ5-F1
#
_entry.id   AF-A0A5E7YUZ5-F1
#
_cell.length_a   1.000
_cell.length_b   1.000
_cell.length_c   1.000
_cell.angle_alpha   90.00
_cell.angle_beta   90.00
_cell.angle_gamma   90.00
#
_symmetry.space_group_name_H-M   'P 1'
#
loop_
_entity.id
_entity.type
_entity.pdbx_description
1 polymer ?
#
loop_
_entity_poly.entity_id
_entity_poly.type
_entity_poly.pdbx_seq_one_letter_code
_entity_poly.pdbx_strand_id
1 'polypeptide(L)'
;MWSRQAVLDWLVARRSDPMLVGFDFSFSAPFMARGAHLPGETDSVRARDLWAYVDAHSADVDLGAASFLEARRSRHFYLGAADGAKADFMHFRECETWFNAQGGGKPSTVYDAIGAAQVAKSSFAGMRLLHRLDGAIPVWPFDPAPSKGAAIVEIYTTIAARAAGIRKGLSKMRGPDALDEALTSPAIGSRPHAPLARYDDHATDAILTAAWLRASARRTELWHPQAMTDAIAQSEGWTFGVA
;
A
#
# COMPACT_ATOMS: atom_id res chain seq x y z
N MET A 1 1.91 -19.15 -8.48
CA MET A 1 2.29 -17.75 -8.23
C MET A 1 1.38 -16.89 -9.10
N TRP A 2 0.82 -15.79 -8.57
CA TRP A 2 -0.05 -14.88 -9.32
C TRP A 2 0.79 -13.80 -10.01
N SER A 3 0.39 -13.40 -11.22
CA SER A 3 0.93 -12.22 -11.91
C SER A 3 0.09 -10.97 -11.58
N ARG A 4 0.63 -9.76 -11.73
CA ARG A 4 -0.14 -8.52 -11.49
C ARG A 4 -1.31 -8.39 -12.45
N GLN A 5 -1.11 -8.77 -13.72
CA GLN A 5 -2.19 -8.82 -14.71
C GLN A 5 -3.29 -9.81 -14.28
N ALA A 6 -2.93 -11.00 -13.80
CA ALA A 6 -3.92 -11.96 -13.31
C ALA A 6 -4.71 -11.42 -12.10
N VAL A 7 -4.06 -10.68 -11.20
CA VAL A 7 -4.75 -9.99 -10.08
C VAL A 7 -5.70 -8.91 -10.60
N LEU A 8 -5.26 -8.09 -11.55
CA LEU A 8 -6.08 -7.06 -12.20
C LEU A 8 -7.35 -7.68 -12.79
N ASP A 9 -7.19 -8.69 -13.65
CA ASP A 9 -8.30 -9.31 -14.37
C ASP A 9 -9.29 -9.96 -13.41
N TRP A 10 -8.78 -10.62 -12.35
CA TRP A 10 -9.60 -11.22 -11.31
C TRP A 10 -10.42 -10.17 -10.54
N LEU A 11 -9.83 -9.02 -10.22
CA LEU A 11 -10.53 -7.92 -9.55
C LEU A 11 -11.61 -7.31 -10.45
N VAL A 12 -11.31 -7.03 -11.71
CA VAL A 12 -12.28 -6.46 -12.66
C VAL A 12 -13.48 -7.39 -12.85
N ALA A 13 -13.24 -8.71 -12.94
CA ALA A 13 -14.29 -9.71 -13.06
C ALA A 13 -15.23 -9.74 -11.83
N ARG A 14 -14.76 -9.26 -10.67
CA ARG A 14 -15.44 -9.33 -9.37
C ARG A 14 -15.76 -7.96 -8.79
N ARG A 15 -15.67 -6.90 -9.58
CA ARG A 15 -15.89 -5.50 -9.14
C ARG A 15 -17.24 -5.24 -8.45
N SER A 16 -18.24 -6.07 -8.75
CA SER A 16 -19.59 -5.98 -8.17
C SER A 16 -19.74 -6.79 -6.87
N ASP A 17 -18.78 -7.64 -6.53
CA ASP A 17 -18.82 -8.44 -5.30
C ASP A 17 -18.58 -7.53 -4.07
N PRO A 18 -19.26 -7.77 -2.93
CA PRO A 18 -19.03 -6.99 -1.72
C PRO A 18 -17.67 -7.35 -1.11
N MET A 19 -16.63 -6.59 -1.48
CA MET A 19 -15.24 -6.91 -1.16
C MET A 19 -14.45 -5.66 -0.80
N LEU A 20 -13.67 -5.73 0.29
CA LEU A 20 -12.65 -4.74 0.61
C LEU A 20 -11.28 -5.34 0.30
N VAL A 21 -10.57 -4.74 -0.65
CA VAL A 21 -9.28 -5.21 -1.16
C VAL A 21 -8.17 -4.34 -0.56
N GLY A 22 -7.26 -4.98 0.19
CA GLY A 22 -6.06 -4.32 0.70
C GLY A 22 -4.86 -4.61 -0.19
N PHE A 23 -4.14 -3.56 -0.60
CA PHE A 23 -2.84 -3.67 -1.25
C PHE A 23 -1.72 -3.10 -0.38
N ASP A 24 -0.67 -3.90 -0.18
CA ASP A 24 0.53 -3.54 0.62
C ASP A 24 1.62 -2.94 -0.29
N PHE A 25 1.31 -1.78 -0.86
CA PHE A 25 2.24 -0.90 -1.57
C PHE A 25 1.71 0.53 -1.50
N SER A 26 2.57 1.54 -1.62
CA SER A 26 2.12 2.95 -1.57
C SER A 26 1.37 3.34 -2.84
N PHE A 27 0.17 3.91 -2.67
CA PHE A 27 -0.68 4.30 -3.79
C PHE A 27 -0.22 5.58 -4.47
N SER A 28 0.62 6.39 -3.82
CA SER A 28 1.21 7.59 -4.44
C SER A 28 2.62 7.81 -3.92
N ALA A 29 3.32 8.75 -4.54
CA ALA A 29 4.57 9.26 -4.03
C ALA A 29 4.34 10.49 -3.12
N PRO A 30 5.31 10.88 -2.29
CA PRO A 30 5.26 12.14 -1.55
C PRO A 30 5.09 13.34 -2.47
N PHE A 31 4.14 14.20 -2.13
CA PHE A 31 3.79 15.45 -2.82
C PHE A 31 3.88 16.65 -1.87
N MET A 32 3.27 16.58 -0.67
CA MET A 32 3.10 17.73 0.23
C MET A 32 4.44 18.34 0.63
N ALA A 33 5.40 17.50 1.03
CA ALA A 33 6.73 17.94 1.43
C ALA A 33 7.62 18.39 0.25
N ARG A 34 7.26 18.06 -1.00
CA ARG A 34 8.11 18.26 -2.19
C ARG A 34 7.53 19.24 -3.21
N GLY A 35 6.24 19.57 -3.12
CA GLY A 35 5.50 20.34 -4.10
C GLY A 35 5.17 19.61 -5.40
N ALA A 36 5.71 18.40 -5.61
CA ALA A 36 5.45 17.53 -6.76
C ALA A 36 5.87 16.09 -6.44
N HIS A 37 5.21 15.11 -7.09
CA HIS A 37 5.62 13.70 -7.00
C HIS A 37 6.99 13.47 -7.65
N LEU A 38 7.26 14.11 -8.78
CA LEU A 38 8.54 14.05 -9.49
C LEU A 38 8.95 15.48 -9.89
N PRO A 39 9.51 16.27 -8.95
CA PRO A 39 9.86 17.67 -9.16
C PRO A 39 10.72 17.89 -10.41
N GLY A 40 10.29 18.82 -11.26
CA GLY A 40 10.95 19.15 -12.51
C GLY A 40 10.67 18.18 -13.67
N GLU A 41 9.86 17.14 -13.46
CA GLU A 41 9.45 16.21 -14.52
C GLU A 41 7.96 16.34 -14.86
N THR A 42 7.09 16.55 -13.87
CA THR A 42 5.66 16.78 -14.08
C THR A 42 5.13 17.92 -13.21
N ASP A 43 4.13 18.63 -13.72
CA ASP A 43 3.33 19.62 -12.96
C ASP A 43 2.07 18.99 -12.35
N SER A 44 1.96 17.65 -12.41
CA SER A 44 0.80 16.91 -11.91
C SER A 44 0.70 16.98 -10.40
N VAL A 45 -0.50 17.28 -9.89
CA VAL A 45 -0.75 17.42 -8.45
C VAL A 45 -1.54 16.27 -7.84
N ARG A 46 -2.24 15.48 -8.67
CA ARG A 46 -3.08 14.36 -8.20
C ARG A 46 -2.35 13.04 -8.36
N ALA A 47 -2.59 12.09 -7.46
CA ALA A 47 -2.02 10.75 -7.55
C ALA A 47 -2.41 10.04 -8.86
N ARG A 48 -3.65 10.22 -9.34
CA ARG A 48 -4.12 9.62 -10.60
C ARG A 48 -3.31 10.08 -11.81
N ASP A 49 -2.88 11.34 -11.82
CA ASP A 49 -2.05 11.88 -12.88
C ASP A 49 -0.65 11.25 -12.82
N LEU A 50 -0.11 11.00 -11.61
CA LEU A 50 1.11 10.21 -11.41
C LEU A 50 0.93 8.76 -11.92
N TRP A 51 -0.20 8.11 -11.64
CA TRP A 51 -0.43 6.73 -12.09
C TRP A 51 -0.42 6.61 -13.61
N ALA A 52 -1.13 7.52 -14.29
CA ALA A 52 -1.15 7.61 -15.75
C ALA A 52 0.26 7.85 -16.30
N TYR A 53 1.02 8.75 -15.65
CA TYR A 53 2.40 9.05 -16.03
C TYR A 53 3.31 7.82 -15.90
N VAL A 54 3.22 7.09 -14.78
CA VAL A 54 4.01 5.88 -14.54
C VAL A 54 3.67 4.79 -15.56
N ASP A 55 2.39 4.56 -15.85
CA ASP A 55 1.99 3.55 -16.83
C ASP A 55 2.45 3.90 -18.26
N ALA A 56 2.36 5.17 -18.67
CA ALA A 56 2.81 5.62 -19.98
C ALA A 56 4.34 5.53 -20.17
N HIS A 57 5.11 5.60 -19.07
CA HIS A 57 6.58 5.58 -19.10
C HIS A 57 7.18 4.27 -18.58
N SER A 58 6.39 3.19 -18.55
CA SER A 58 6.83 1.85 -18.17
C SER A 58 6.59 0.84 -19.29
N ALA A 59 7.68 0.30 -19.85
CA ALA A 59 7.60 -0.74 -20.88
C ALA A 59 7.60 -2.17 -20.32
N ASP A 60 7.75 -2.34 -18.99
CA ASP A 60 7.89 -3.65 -18.37
C ASP A 60 6.61 -4.50 -18.51
N VAL A 61 6.80 -5.80 -18.70
CA VAL A 61 5.71 -6.80 -18.73
C VAL A 61 5.05 -6.94 -17.35
N ASP A 62 3.85 -7.52 -17.33
CA ASP A 62 3.09 -7.82 -16.09
C ASP A 62 3.01 -6.61 -15.13
N LEU A 63 2.72 -5.43 -15.70
CA LEU A 63 2.59 -4.17 -14.98
C LEU A 63 3.83 -3.82 -14.12
N GLY A 64 5.02 -4.30 -14.49
CA GLY A 64 6.27 -3.93 -13.82
C GLY A 64 6.59 -2.44 -13.96
N ALA A 65 7.49 -1.91 -13.15
CA ALA A 65 7.93 -0.52 -13.26
C ALA A 65 9.45 -0.37 -13.04
N ALA A 66 10.22 -1.45 -13.22
CA ALA A 66 11.66 -1.40 -13.00
C ALA A 66 12.33 -0.42 -13.99
N SER A 67 11.94 -0.45 -15.27
CA SER A 67 12.45 0.48 -16.27
C SER A 67 12.16 1.95 -15.93
N PHE A 68 10.99 2.23 -15.35
CA PHE A 68 10.61 3.59 -14.92
C PHE A 68 11.55 4.16 -13.86
N LEU A 69 11.92 3.33 -12.87
CA LEU A 69 12.82 3.73 -11.78
C LEU A 69 14.26 3.89 -12.29
N GLU A 70 14.75 2.93 -13.07
CA GLU A 70 16.12 2.96 -13.62
C GLU A 70 16.35 4.18 -14.52
N ALA A 71 15.37 4.54 -15.36
CA ALA A 71 15.45 5.73 -16.21
C ALA A 71 15.52 7.06 -15.43
N ARG A 72 15.17 7.03 -14.14
CA ARG A 72 15.10 8.18 -13.22
C ARG A 72 16.05 8.05 -12.03
N ARG A 73 16.99 7.11 -12.13
CA ARG A 73 18.05 6.87 -11.16
C ARG A 73 18.81 8.16 -10.86
N SER A 74 19.16 8.36 -9.60
CA SER A 74 19.85 9.53 -9.06
C SER A 74 19.07 10.86 -9.15
N ARG A 75 18.13 11.01 -10.08
CA ARG A 75 17.25 12.18 -10.18
C ARG A 75 16.09 12.13 -9.20
N HIS A 76 15.45 10.97 -9.08
CA HIS A 76 14.30 10.78 -8.18
C HIS A 76 14.44 9.57 -7.27
N PHE A 77 15.19 8.55 -7.69
CA PHE A 77 15.29 7.29 -6.98
C PHE A 77 16.72 7.01 -6.54
N TYR A 78 16.86 6.61 -5.29
CA TYR A 78 18.10 6.11 -4.72
C TYR A 78 18.22 4.60 -4.97
N LEU A 79 19.11 4.17 -5.86
CA LEU A 79 19.35 2.76 -6.23
C LEU A 79 20.73 2.28 -5.76
N GLY A 80 21.62 3.17 -5.34
CA GLY A 80 22.95 2.85 -4.84
C GLY A 80 23.70 4.07 -4.34
N ALA A 81 24.81 3.84 -3.63
CA ALA A 81 25.69 4.92 -3.16
C ALA A 81 26.24 5.82 -4.30
N ALA A 82 26.27 5.31 -5.53
CA ALA A 82 26.65 6.08 -6.71
C ALA A 82 25.64 7.20 -7.07
N ASP A 83 24.43 7.16 -6.50
CA ASP A 83 23.36 8.11 -6.81
C ASP A 83 23.41 9.38 -5.95
N GLY A 84 24.31 9.44 -4.97
CA GLY A 84 24.44 10.55 -4.02
C GLY A 84 24.16 10.13 -2.57
N ALA A 85 23.97 11.11 -1.69
CA ALA A 85 23.67 10.84 -0.29
C ALA A 85 22.23 10.35 -0.15
N LYS A 86 22.04 9.16 0.45
CA LYS A 86 20.71 8.55 0.64
C LYS A 86 19.69 9.52 1.24
N ALA A 87 20.12 10.34 2.21
CA ALA A 87 19.25 11.28 2.91
C ALA A 87 18.51 12.24 1.98
N ASP A 88 19.11 12.59 0.84
CA ASP A 88 18.55 13.53 -0.15
C ASP A 88 17.33 12.96 -0.89
N PHE A 89 17.07 11.65 -0.75
CA PHE A 89 15.94 10.95 -1.36
C PHE A 89 14.86 10.58 -0.33
N MET A 90 15.13 10.69 0.97
CA MET A 90 14.26 10.16 2.04
C MET A 90 13.08 11.11 2.34
N HIS A 91 12.20 11.28 1.37
CA HIS A 91 10.95 12.03 1.51
C HIS A 91 9.78 11.09 1.79
N PHE A 92 8.86 11.49 2.65
CA PHE A 92 7.72 10.67 3.09
C PHE A 92 6.41 11.38 2.79
N ARG A 93 5.34 10.60 2.61
CA ARG A 93 3.97 11.14 2.57
C ARG A 93 3.56 11.60 3.96
N GLU A 94 2.59 12.49 4.05
CA GLU A 94 2.02 12.94 5.32
C GLU A 94 1.47 11.76 6.15
N CYS A 95 0.89 10.76 5.49
CA CYS A 95 0.44 9.53 6.16
C CYS A 95 1.59 8.79 6.87
N GLU A 96 2.75 8.70 6.24
CA GLU A 96 3.95 8.05 6.79
C GLU A 96 4.55 8.85 7.96
N THR A 97 4.60 10.18 7.81
CA THR A 97 5.01 11.10 8.87
C THR A 97 4.09 10.99 10.08
N TRP A 98 2.77 11.01 9.87
CA TRP A 98 1.75 10.84 10.91
C TRP A 98 1.90 9.49 11.60
N PHE A 99 1.97 8.40 10.82
CA PHE A 99 2.14 7.06 11.36
C PHE A 99 3.38 6.96 12.26
N ASN A 100 4.53 7.48 11.82
CA ASN A 100 5.75 7.44 12.62
C ASN A 100 5.64 8.28 13.90
N ALA A 101 5.02 9.47 13.83
CA ALA A 101 4.78 10.32 14.99
C ALA A 101 3.92 9.63 16.07
N GLN A 102 3.01 8.73 15.67
CA GLN A 102 2.18 7.92 16.57
C GLN A 102 2.87 6.62 17.04
N GLY A 103 4.19 6.47 16.87
CA GLY A 103 4.90 5.24 17.23
C GLY A 103 4.71 4.09 16.22
N GLY A 104 4.21 4.39 15.03
CA GLY A 104 4.09 3.50 13.87
C GLY A 104 5.41 2.84 13.47
N GLY A 105 6.54 3.47 13.79
CA GLY A 105 7.86 3.03 13.35
C GLY A 105 8.28 3.72 12.07
N LYS A 106 9.44 3.35 11.52
CA LYS A 106 10.05 4.00 10.36
C LYS A 106 9.56 3.35 9.07
N PRO A 107 8.60 3.95 8.34
CA PRO A 107 8.24 3.46 7.01
C PRO A 107 9.43 3.62 6.05
N SER A 108 9.41 2.86 4.96
CA SER A 108 10.30 3.09 3.83
C SER A 108 9.63 4.03 2.83
N THR A 109 10.38 4.98 2.30
CA THR A 109 9.90 5.83 1.21
C THR A 109 9.93 5.09 -0.13
N VAL A 110 9.00 5.41 -1.03
CA VAL A 110 9.00 4.93 -2.42
C VAL A 110 10.18 5.45 -3.25
N TYR A 111 10.96 6.41 -2.76
CA TYR A 111 12.19 6.87 -3.43
C TYR A 111 13.43 6.04 -3.05
N ASP A 112 13.36 5.24 -1.98
CA ASP A 112 14.40 4.28 -1.61
C ASP A 112 14.20 2.99 -2.41
N ALA A 113 14.88 2.88 -3.54
CA ALA A 113 14.79 1.72 -4.42
C ALA A 113 15.83 0.64 -4.08
N ILE A 114 16.52 0.76 -2.95
CA ILE A 114 17.47 -0.25 -2.45
C ILE A 114 16.79 -1.24 -1.51
N GLY A 115 17.25 -2.49 -1.58
CA GLY A 115 17.07 -3.47 -0.52
C GLY A 115 15.93 -4.46 -0.77
N ALA A 116 15.88 -5.49 0.10
CA ALA A 116 15.00 -6.64 -0.07
C ALA A 116 13.50 -6.29 -0.05
N ALA A 117 13.12 -5.18 0.57
CA ALA A 117 11.73 -4.77 0.71
C ALA A 117 11.08 -4.33 -0.63
N GLN A 118 11.88 -3.93 -1.63
CA GLN A 118 11.43 -3.55 -2.98
C GLN A 118 10.21 -2.61 -3.01
N VAL A 119 10.01 -1.79 -1.97
CA VAL A 119 8.82 -0.95 -1.76
C VAL A 119 8.62 0.03 -2.91
N ALA A 120 9.71 0.62 -3.40
CA ALA A 120 9.66 1.48 -4.57
C ALA A 120 9.10 0.72 -5.79
N LYS A 121 9.73 -0.40 -6.19
CA LYS A 121 9.30 -1.15 -7.38
C LYS A 121 7.88 -1.70 -7.25
N SER A 122 7.47 -2.17 -6.06
CA SER A 122 6.10 -2.65 -5.85
C SER A 122 5.09 -1.51 -5.93
N SER A 123 5.39 -0.35 -5.38
CA SER A 123 4.50 0.82 -5.39
C SER A 123 4.30 1.37 -6.80
N PHE A 124 5.38 1.60 -7.56
CA PHE A 124 5.25 2.09 -8.94
C PHE A 124 4.60 1.06 -9.88
N ALA A 125 4.87 -0.24 -9.70
CA ALA A 125 4.13 -1.29 -10.42
C ALA A 125 2.65 -1.32 -10.00
N GLY A 126 2.37 -1.11 -8.71
CA GLY A 126 1.03 -1.00 -8.15
C GLY A 126 0.26 0.20 -8.71
N MET A 127 0.92 1.35 -8.91
CA MET A 127 0.31 2.52 -9.55
C MET A 127 -0.14 2.23 -10.98
N ARG A 128 0.60 1.40 -11.74
CA ARG A 128 0.14 0.92 -13.05
C ARG A 128 -1.13 0.08 -12.93
N LEU A 129 -1.19 -0.81 -11.94
CA LEU A 129 -2.39 -1.59 -11.64
C LEU A 129 -3.57 -0.68 -11.26
N LEU A 130 -3.36 0.32 -10.39
CA LEU A 130 -4.39 1.28 -9.99
C LEU A 130 -4.88 2.12 -11.18
N HIS A 131 -4.00 2.57 -12.08
CA HIS A 131 -4.38 3.27 -13.31
C HIS A 131 -5.37 2.45 -14.14
N ARG A 132 -5.17 1.13 -14.23
CA ARG A 132 -6.05 0.23 -14.99
C ARG A 132 -7.36 -0.12 -14.26
N LEU A 133 -7.38 0.00 -12.93
CA LEU A 133 -8.60 -0.18 -12.12
C LEU A 133 -9.40 1.12 -11.96
N ASP A 134 -8.82 2.25 -12.33
CA ASP A 134 -9.48 3.55 -12.25
C ASP A 134 -10.82 3.54 -13.01
N GLY A 135 -11.86 4.08 -12.38
CA GLY A 135 -13.24 4.06 -12.87
C GLY A 135 -13.94 2.69 -12.83
N ALA A 136 -13.21 1.58 -12.66
CA ALA A 136 -13.78 0.24 -12.57
C ALA A 136 -14.06 -0.20 -11.13
N ILE A 137 -13.17 0.14 -10.19
CA ILE A 137 -13.31 -0.12 -8.75
C ILE A 137 -12.88 1.14 -7.98
N PRO A 138 -13.70 1.65 -7.05
CA PRO A 138 -13.32 2.78 -6.20
C PRO A 138 -12.03 2.53 -5.43
N VAL A 139 -11.09 3.48 -5.50
CA VAL A 139 -9.81 3.45 -4.79
C VAL A 139 -9.84 4.53 -3.71
N TRP A 140 -10.03 4.13 -2.45
CA TRP A 140 -9.99 5.07 -1.34
C TRP A 140 -8.54 5.47 -1.02
N PRO A 141 -8.26 6.75 -0.67
CA PRO A 141 -9.21 7.87 -0.47
C PRO A 141 -9.43 8.75 -1.71
N PHE A 142 -8.96 8.34 -2.88
CA PHE A 142 -9.13 9.09 -4.12
C PHE A 142 -10.59 9.12 -4.58
N ASP A 143 -11.32 8.05 -4.29
CA ASP A 143 -12.77 7.92 -4.41
C ASP A 143 -13.42 7.79 -3.03
N PRO A 144 -14.68 8.24 -2.86
CA PRO A 144 -15.46 7.93 -1.68
C PRO A 144 -15.67 6.43 -1.54
N ALA A 145 -15.73 5.94 -0.29
CA ALA A 145 -16.02 4.53 -0.04
C ALA A 145 -17.42 4.17 -0.60
N PRO A 146 -17.53 3.10 -1.41
CA PRO A 146 -18.80 2.76 -2.03
C PRO A 146 -19.77 2.11 -1.04
N SER A 147 -21.07 2.30 -1.25
CA SER A 147 -22.11 1.64 -0.45
C SER A 147 -22.34 0.17 -0.84
N LYS A 148 -21.82 -0.27 -1.99
CA LYS A 148 -21.92 -1.65 -2.52
C LYS A 148 -20.76 -1.95 -3.47
N GLY A 149 -20.51 -3.24 -3.69
CA GLY A 149 -19.45 -3.71 -4.59
C GLY A 149 -18.07 -3.68 -3.95
N ALA A 150 -17.04 -3.70 -4.79
CA ALA A 150 -15.65 -3.74 -4.35
C ALA A 150 -15.13 -2.34 -4.02
N ALA A 151 -14.18 -2.26 -3.09
CA ALA A 151 -13.39 -1.07 -2.80
C ALA A 151 -11.93 -1.46 -2.57
N ILE A 152 -11.01 -0.58 -2.94
CA ILE A 152 -9.57 -0.78 -2.77
C ILE A 152 -9.03 0.21 -1.74
N VAL A 153 -8.20 -0.28 -0.84
CA VAL A 153 -7.50 0.51 0.19
C VAL A 153 -6.01 0.15 0.21
N GLU A 154 -5.18 1.14 0.49
CA GLU A 154 -3.79 0.91 0.86
C GLU A 154 -3.72 0.37 2.29
N ILE A 155 -2.86 -0.62 2.55
CA ILE A 155 -2.70 -1.22 3.87
C ILE A 155 -1.22 -1.28 4.27
N TYR A 156 -0.99 -1.39 5.57
CA TYR A 156 0.22 -2.00 6.12
C TYR A 156 -0.17 -3.26 6.89
N THR A 157 0.40 -4.41 6.54
CA THR A 157 0.13 -5.68 7.24
C THR A 157 0.49 -5.59 8.73
N THR A 158 1.46 -4.74 9.07
CA THR A 158 1.88 -4.46 10.44
C THR A 158 0.74 -3.85 11.30
N ILE A 159 -0.22 -3.13 10.72
CA ILE A 159 -1.36 -2.59 11.47
C ILE A 159 -2.22 -3.73 12.01
N ALA A 160 -2.53 -4.72 11.15
CA ALA A 160 -3.30 -5.90 11.56
C ALA A 160 -2.57 -6.73 12.63
N ALA A 161 -1.26 -6.94 12.46
CA ALA A 161 -0.44 -7.64 13.46
C ALA A 161 -0.44 -6.93 14.82
N ARG A 162 -0.32 -5.59 14.83
CA ARG A 162 -0.37 -4.80 16.07
C ARG A 162 -1.74 -4.85 16.73
N ALA A 163 -2.81 -4.76 15.95
CA ALA A 163 -4.17 -4.88 16.46
C ALA A 163 -4.38 -6.24 17.15
N ALA A 164 -3.79 -7.30 16.61
CA ALA A 164 -3.80 -8.64 17.20
C ALA A 164 -2.85 -8.83 18.41
N GLY A 165 -2.15 -7.77 18.86
CA GLY A 165 -1.26 -7.81 20.03
C GLY A 165 0.15 -8.35 19.74
N ILE A 166 0.50 -8.57 18.46
CA ILE A 166 1.83 -9.05 18.09
C ILE A 166 2.86 -7.94 18.31
N ARG A 167 3.83 -8.18 19.19
CA ARG A 167 4.86 -7.19 19.54
C ARG A 167 5.79 -6.92 18.35
N LYS A 168 6.26 -5.67 18.27
CA LYS A 168 7.28 -5.23 17.31
C LYS A 168 8.53 -6.12 17.43
N GLY A 169 8.95 -6.74 16.33
CA GLY A 169 10.11 -7.64 16.28
C GLY A 169 9.80 -9.15 16.41
N LEU A 170 8.56 -9.54 16.74
CA LEU A 170 8.10 -10.93 16.74
C LEU A 170 7.29 -11.30 15.48
N SER A 171 7.43 -10.50 14.41
CA SER A 171 6.51 -10.40 13.27
C SER A 171 6.49 -11.59 12.30
N LYS A 172 6.89 -12.79 12.73
CA LYS A 172 6.96 -13.94 11.83
C LYS A 172 6.06 -15.04 12.37
N MET A 173 4.75 -14.88 12.11
CA MET A 173 3.74 -15.92 12.30
C MET A 173 4.03 -17.05 11.30
N ARG A 174 4.92 -17.96 11.68
CA ARG A 174 5.40 -19.06 10.83
C ARG A 174 4.74 -20.41 11.11
N GLY A 175 3.80 -20.43 12.06
CA GLY A 175 3.08 -21.63 12.46
C GLY A 175 1.57 -21.39 12.57
N PRO A 176 0.78 -22.47 12.49
CA PRO A 176 -0.68 -22.41 12.56
C PRO A 176 -1.17 -21.76 13.86
N ASP A 177 -0.62 -22.18 15.01
CA ASP A 177 -1.07 -21.72 16.33
C ASP A 177 -0.92 -20.21 16.50
N ALA A 178 0.20 -19.64 16.02
CA ALA A 178 0.44 -18.20 16.10
C ALA A 178 -0.54 -17.40 15.23
N LEU A 179 -0.91 -17.93 14.06
CA LEU A 179 -1.92 -17.31 13.20
C LEU A 179 -3.31 -17.40 13.84
N ASP A 180 -3.67 -18.54 14.42
CA ASP A 180 -4.96 -18.72 15.09
C ASP A 180 -5.11 -17.87 16.35
N GLU A 181 -4.06 -17.75 17.16
CA GLU A 181 -4.04 -16.85 18.31
C GLU A 181 -4.29 -15.40 17.88
N ALA A 182 -3.62 -14.95 16.81
CA ALA A 182 -3.81 -13.60 16.27
C ALA A 182 -5.23 -13.40 15.69
N LEU A 183 -5.73 -14.36 14.93
CA LEU A 183 -7.07 -14.32 14.32
C LEU A 183 -8.19 -14.29 15.38
N THR A 184 -8.04 -15.07 16.45
CA THR A 184 -9.04 -15.19 17.51
C THR A 184 -8.92 -14.11 18.58
N SER A 185 -7.88 -13.26 18.52
CA SER A 185 -7.72 -12.13 19.43
C SER A 185 -8.98 -11.23 19.45
N PRO A 186 -9.34 -10.63 20.61
CA PRO A 186 -10.57 -9.84 20.72
C PRO A 186 -10.66 -8.67 19.73
N ALA A 187 -9.52 -8.12 19.29
CA ALA A 187 -9.46 -7.04 18.33
C ALA A 187 -9.79 -7.47 16.89
N ILE A 188 -9.58 -8.75 16.55
CA ILE A 188 -9.85 -9.31 15.22
C ILE A 188 -11.17 -10.09 15.22
N GLY A 189 -11.38 -10.92 16.24
CA GLY A 189 -12.62 -11.68 16.44
C GLY A 189 -12.94 -12.66 15.30
N SER A 190 -11.93 -13.21 14.64
CA SER A 190 -12.09 -14.19 13.56
C SER A 190 -12.11 -15.62 14.10
N ARG A 191 -12.65 -16.53 13.30
CA ARG A 191 -12.47 -17.97 13.51
C ARG A 191 -11.02 -18.38 13.16
N PRO A 192 -10.56 -19.52 13.68
CA PRO A 192 -9.34 -20.17 13.20
C PRO A 192 -9.31 -20.36 11.69
N HIS A 193 -8.11 -20.37 11.11
CA HIS A 193 -7.91 -20.57 9.67
C HIS A 193 -8.04 -22.05 9.28
N ALA A 194 -8.30 -22.29 8.00
CA ALA A 194 -8.12 -23.62 7.42
C ALA A 194 -6.62 -23.89 7.22
N PRO A 195 -6.13 -25.12 7.47
CA PRO A 195 -4.71 -25.42 7.33
C PRO A 195 -4.14 -25.04 5.96
N LEU A 196 -2.99 -24.36 5.97
CA LEU A 196 -2.28 -23.98 4.75
C LEU A 196 -1.32 -25.08 4.30
N ALA A 197 -1.15 -25.21 2.99
CA ALA A 197 -0.12 -26.09 2.42
C ALA A 197 1.30 -25.63 2.82
N ARG A 198 1.49 -24.33 3.04
CA ARG A 198 2.75 -23.73 3.52
C ARG A 198 2.44 -22.49 4.35
N TYR A 199 3.14 -22.36 5.47
CA TYR A 199 3.16 -21.15 6.29
C TYR A 199 4.41 -20.35 5.92
N ASP A 200 4.19 -19.14 5.41
CA ASP A 200 5.21 -18.12 5.26
C ASP A 200 4.64 -16.77 5.68
N ASP A 201 5.55 -15.83 5.94
CA ASP A 201 5.20 -14.52 6.50
C ASP A 201 4.18 -13.78 5.58
N HIS A 202 4.23 -13.99 4.26
CA HIS A 202 3.30 -13.34 3.32
C HIS A 202 1.89 -13.91 3.40
N ALA A 203 1.75 -15.24 3.42
CA ALA A 203 0.45 -15.90 3.48
C ALA A 203 -0.26 -15.62 4.81
N THR A 204 0.47 -15.69 5.93
CA THR A 204 -0.11 -15.45 7.26
C THR A 204 -0.46 -13.98 7.47
N ASP A 205 0.38 -13.04 7.03
CA ASP A 205 0.07 -11.60 7.05
C ASP A 205 -1.16 -11.27 6.20
N ALA A 206 -1.29 -11.86 5.00
CA ALA A 206 -2.43 -11.63 4.12
C ALA A 206 -3.75 -12.11 4.75
N ILE A 207 -3.76 -13.31 5.36
CA ILE A 207 -4.95 -13.86 6.03
C ILE A 207 -5.34 -13.00 7.23
N LEU A 208 -4.37 -12.65 8.09
CA LEU A 208 -4.63 -11.81 9.25
C LEU A 208 -5.13 -10.42 8.84
N THR A 209 -4.52 -9.82 7.82
CA THR A 209 -4.91 -8.50 7.32
C THR A 209 -6.31 -8.52 6.71
N ALA A 210 -6.67 -9.57 5.97
CA ALA A 210 -8.03 -9.73 5.45
C ALA A 210 -9.07 -9.86 6.59
N ALA A 211 -8.72 -10.56 7.68
CA ALA A 211 -9.57 -10.64 8.86
C ALA A 211 -9.71 -9.28 9.57
N TRP A 212 -8.60 -8.56 9.72
CA TRP A 212 -8.59 -7.22 10.32
C TRP A 212 -9.39 -6.20 9.50
N LEU A 213 -9.26 -6.20 8.17
CA LEU A 213 -10.04 -5.35 7.26
C LEU A 213 -11.54 -5.61 7.44
N ARG A 214 -11.95 -6.88 7.49
CA ARG A 214 -13.35 -7.25 7.72
C ARG A 214 -13.88 -6.74 9.07
N ALA A 215 -13.09 -6.86 10.14
CA ALA A 215 -13.46 -6.37 11.46
C ALA A 215 -13.49 -4.82 11.53
N SER A 216 -12.64 -4.16 10.74
CA SER A 216 -12.41 -2.72 10.81
C SER A 216 -13.20 -1.91 9.79
N ALA A 217 -13.77 -2.54 8.75
CA ALA A 217 -14.45 -1.84 7.66
C ALA A 217 -15.64 -0.97 8.10
N ARG A 218 -16.23 -1.22 9.28
CA ARG A 218 -17.34 -0.43 9.83
C ARG A 218 -16.90 0.73 10.75
N ARG A 219 -15.60 0.87 10.99
CA ARG A 219 -15.02 1.88 11.88
C ARG A 219 -14.85 3.20 11.14
N THR A 220 -15.78 4.13 11.32
CA THR A 220 -15.85 5.41 10.61
C THR A 220 -14.56 6.22 10.74
N GLU A 221 -13.90 6.17 11.89
CA GLU A 221 -12.65 6.90 12.16
C GLU A 221 -11.49 6.46 11.26
N LEU A 222 -11.51 5.22 10.74
CA LEU A 222 -10.47 4.73 9.82
C LEU A 222 -10.67 5.20 8.38
N TRP A 223 -11.90 5.59 8.02
CA TRP A 223 -12.25 6.16 6.71
C TRP A 223 -12.09 7.68 6.67
N HIS A 224 -12.10 8.33 7.84
CA HIS A 224 -12.00 9.77 8.00
C HIS A 224 -10.93 10.16 9.04
N PRO A 225 -9.65 9.79 8.82
CA PRO A 225 -8.57 10.16 9.71
C PRO A 225 -8.40 11.68 9.78
N GLN A 226 -8.24 12.23 10.99
CA GLN A 226 -8.22 13.69 11.24
C GLN A 226 -7.11 14.41 10.46
N ALA A 227 -5.96 13.74 10.27
CA ALA A 227 -4.81 14.31 9.58
C ALA A 227 -4.91 14.29 8.05
N MET A 228 -5.87 13.56 7.48
CA MET A 228 -6.05 13.48 6.03
C MET A 228 -6.97 14.59 5.54
N THR A 229 -6.37 15.67 5.05
CA THR A 229 -7.11 16.71 4.30
C THR A 229 -7.46 16.24 2.89
N ASP A 230 -8.41 16.89 2.23
CA ASP A 230 -8.75 16.60 0.82
C ASP A 230 -7.54 16.74 -0.11
N ALA A 231 -6.65 17.70 0.15
CA ALA A 231 -5.43 17.88 -0.63
C ALA A 231 -4.49 16.68 -0.48
N ILE A 232 -4.30 16.17 0.74
CA ILE A 232 -3.49 14.96 1.00
C ILE A 232 -4.17 13.74 0.34
N ALA A 233 -5.47 13.57 0.55
CA ALA A 233 -6.23 12.46 -0.02
C ALA A 233 -6.08 12.38 -1.55
N GLN A 234 -6.12 13.52 -2.25
CA GLN A 234 -6.04 13.55 -3.71
C GLN A 234 -4.61 13.50 -4.26
N SER A 235 -3.60 13.97 -3.50
CA SER A 235 -2.19 14.01 -3.96
C SER A 235 -1.38 12.80 -3.51
N GLU A 236 -1.47 12.40 -2.24
CA GLU A 236 -0.63 11.35 -1.62
C GLU A 236 -1.42 10.09 -1.26
N GLY A 237 -2.74 10.22 -1.10
CA GLY A 237 -3.59 9.16 -0.55
C GLY A 237 -3.35 8.95 0.94
N TRP A 238 -3.80 7.81 1.45
CA TRP A 238 -3.68 7.46 2.86
C TRP A 238 -3.72 5.95 3.07
N THR A 239 -2.99 5.46 4.07
CA THR A 239 -3.00 4.06 4.46
C THR A 239 -4.16 3.78 5.42
N PHE A 240 -5.05 2.87 5.05
CA PHE A 240 -6.20 2.51 5.88
C PHE A 240 -5.75 1.89 7.21
N GLY A 241 -6.27 2.41 8.32
CA GLY A 241 -5.84 2.01 9.67
C GLY A 241 -4.85 2.95 10.34
N VAL A 242 -4.32 3.93 9.63
CA VAL A 242 -3.54 5.04 10.21
C VAL A 242 -4.53 6.12 10.63
N ALA A 243 -4.86 6.21 11.92
CA ALA A 243 -5.81 7.18 12.48
C ALA A 243 -5.18 7.91 13.67
#